data_AF-A0A5J9TPW3-F1
#
_entry.id   AF-A0A5J9TPW3-F1
#
_cell.length_a   1.000
_cell.length_b   1.000
_cell.length_c   1.000
_cell.angle_alpha   90.00
_cell.angle_beta   90.00
_cell.angle_gamma   90.00
#
_symmetry.space_group_name_H-M   'P 1'
#
loop_
_entity.id
_entity.type
_entity.pdbx_description
1 polymer ?
#
loop_
_entity_poly.entity_id
_entity_poly.type
_entity_poly.pdbx_seq_one_letter_code
_entity_poly.pdbx_strand_id
1 'polypeptide(L)'
;MAAAVKMAAVFGEVQPDDDHEEQPRRPVLFRADAQGHLRVVATDLHSLAWHRSLALADIHDLVLSTNNFFFRIDSMANPKQDDVGIAGSLSDFLDYLYSSLSGHVKILYSSSGSDSAKLMATKAKGLPRITLTLDRVAPSALSDVIAEFSLSLYAAYKTKHEQATAEQEQVKQLKESLSTERVGYPYQLKDSLFIRHVLPVRVSNIL
;
A
#
# COMPACT_ATOMS: atom_id res chain seq x y z
N MET A 1 21.68 14.30 -13.33
CA MET A 1 21.64 13.01 -12.62
C MET A 1 20.24 12.45 -12.87
N ALA A 2 20.08 11.43 -13.72
CA ALA A 2 18.75 10.89 -14.01
C ALA A 2 18.20 10.20 -12.75
N ALA A 3 17.01 10.61 -12.29
CA ALA A 3 16.35 9.95 -11.18
C ALA A 3 16.14 8.47 -11.53
N ALA A 4 16.62 7.57 -10.68
CA ALA A 4 16.41 6.15 -10.88
C ALA A 4 14.91 5.85 -10.69
N VAL A 5 14.28 5.27 -11.72
CA VAL A 5 12.90 4.77 -11.61
C VAL A 5 12.89 3.60 -10.63
N LYS A 6 12.30 3.83 -9.46
CA LYS A 6 12.16 2.83 -8.41
C LYS A 6 10.77 2.90 -7.80
N MET A 7 10.07 1.77 -7.84
CA MET A 7 8.79 1.56 -7.17
C MET A 7 8.86 0.19 -6.48
N ALA A 8 8.47 0.14 -5.22
CA ALA A 8 8.41 -1.13 -4.49
C ALA A 8 7.38 -2.08 -5.13
N ALA A 9 7.59 -3.38 -4.95
CA ALA A 9 6.68 -4.38 -5.47
C ALA A 9 5.31 -4.29 -4.78
N VAL A 10 4.27 -4.10 -5.59
CA VAL A 10 2.87 -4.17 -5.19
C VAL A 10 2.32 -5.51 -5.62
N PHE A 11 1.67 -6.20 -4.69
CA PHE A 11 0.94 -7.43 -4.95
C PHE A 11 -0.53 -7.21 -4.62
N GLY A 12 -1.42 -7.80 -5.39
CA GLY A 12 -2.84 -7.78 -5.10
C GLY A 12 -3.63 -8.79 -5.91
N GLU A 13 -4.91 -8.92 -5.57
CA GLU A 13 -5.88 -9.68 -6.33
C GLU A 13 -6.61 -8.75 -7.30
N VAL A 14 -6.85 -9.21 -8.51
CA VAL A 14 -7.56 -8.44 -9.51
C VAL A 14 -9.02 -8.83 -9.53
N GLN A 15 -9.92 -7.84 -9.49
CA GLN A 15 -11.34 -8.10 -9.66
C GLN A 15 -11.69 -8.18 -11.15
N PRO A 16 -12.51 -9.16 -11.56
CA PRO A 16 -13.02 -9.18 -12.91
C PRO A 16 -13.92 -7.96 -13.14
N ASP A 17 -13.98 -7.47 -14.37
CA ASP A 17 -15.07 -6.55 -14.73
C ASP A 17 -16.39 -7.32 -14.82
N ASP A 18 -17.46 -6.73 -14.28
CA ASP A 18 -18.76 -7.38 -14.12
C ASP A 18 -19.46 -7.69 -15.48
N ASP A 19 -18.95 -7.15 -16.58
CA ASP A 19 -19.60 -7.14 -17.90
C ASP A 19 -19.21 -8.31 -18.83
N HIS A 20 -18.31 -9.21 -18.43
CA HIS A 20 -17.86 -10.32 -19.29
C HIS A 20 -18.02 -11.70 -18.65
N GLU A 21 -18.86 -12.54 -19.25
CA GLU A 21 -19.20 -13.89 -18.76
C GLU A 21 -18.08 -14.93 -18.85
N GLU A 22 -16.95 -14.61 -19.50
CA GLU A 22 -15.76 -15.46 -19.53
C GLU A 22 -14.76 -15.05 -18.44
N GLN A 23 -15.22 -15.04 -17.19
CA GLN A 23 -14.33 -14.85 -16.05
C GLN A 23 -13.46 -16.11 -15.86
N PRO A 24 -12.14 -15.97 -15.63
CA PRO A 24 -11.39 -17.08 -15.10
C PRO A 24 -12.03 -17.49 -13.77
N ARG A 25 -12.37 -18.78 -13.64
CA ARG A 25 -12.99 -19.35 -12.42
C ARG A 25 -12.09 -19.25 -11.18
N ARG A 26 -10.88 -18.70 -11.32
CA ARG A 26 -9.84 -18.63 -10.31
C ARG A 26 -9.43 -17.16 -10.11
N PRO A 27 -9.11 -16.77 -8.87
CA PRO A 27 -8.61 -15.43 -8.59
C PRO A 27 -7.31 -15.20 -9.37
N VAL A 28 -7.23 -14.04 -10.02
CA VAL A 28 -6.01 -13.60 -10.71
C VAL A 28 -5.24 -12.69 -9.79
N LEU A 29 -3.99 -13.04 -9.52
CA LEU A 29 -3.08 -12.21 -8.75
C LEU A 29 -2.25 -11.37 -9.70
N PHE A 30 -1.88 -10.17 -9.26
CA PHE A 30 -0.93 -9.34 -9.97
C PHE A 30 0.26 -8.96 -9.09
N ARG A 31 1.36 -8.64 -9.77
CA ARG A 31 2.56 -8.03 -9.23
C ARG A 31 2.94 -6.89 -10.15
N ALA A 32 3.26 -5.74 -9.57
CA ALA A 32 3.83 -4.62 -10.28
C ALA A 32 5.03 -4.06 -9.50
N ASP A 33 6.15 -3.85 -10.17
CA ASP A 33 7.32 -3.21 -9.58
C ASP A 33 8.06 -2.40 -10.64
N ALA A 34 8.85 -1.42 -10.20
CA ALA A 34 9.69 -0.67 -11.10
C ALA A 34 11.13 -0.65 -10.58
N GLN A 35 12.04 -1.22 -11.37
CA GLN A 35 13.48 -1.18 -11.11
C GLN A 35 14.22 -0.92 -12.42
N GLY A 36 14.33 0.36 -12.80
CA GLY A 36 14.84 0.81 -14.10
C GLY A 36 13.86 0.63 -15.26
N HIS A 37 12.92 -0.31 -15.15
CA HIS A 37 11.77 -0.51 -16.04
C HIS A 37 10.56 -0.90 -15.18
N LEU A 38 9.34 -0.60 -15.65
CA LEU A 38 8.11 -1.02 -14.97
C LEU A 38 7.74 -2.41 -15.46
N ARG A 39 7.68 -3.38 -14.55
CA ARG A 39 7.24 -4.75 -14.81
C ARG A 39 5.90 -4.99 -14.16
N VAL A 40 4.97 -5.57 -14.92
CA VAL A 40 3.65 -5.96 -14.43
C VAL A 40 3.35 -7.38 -14.90
N VAL A 41 3.00 -8.24 -13.96
CA VAL A 41 2.63 -9.64 -14.18
C VAL A 41 1.27 -9.88 -13.56
N ALA A 42 0.37 -10.51 -14.29
CA ALA A 42 -0.90 -11.02 -13.77
C ALA A 42 -0.99 -12.52 -14.05
N THR A 43 -1.40 -13.34 -13.08
CA THR A 43 -1.46 -14.80 -13.24
C THR A 43 -2.50 -15.46 -12.33
N ASP A 44 -3.06 -16.57 -12.80
CA ASP A 44 -3.88 -17.48 -12.00
C ASP A 44 -3.04 -18.52 -11.21
N LEU A 45 -1.71 -18.41 -11.27
CA LEU A 45 -0.72 -19.35 -10.71
C LEU A 45 -0.86 -20.78 -11.22
N HIS A 46 -1.52 -20.99 -12.36
CA HIS A 46 -1.84 -22.32 -12.85
C HIS A 46 -1.63 -22.48 -14.34
N SER A 47 -2.38 -21.72 -15.14
CA SER A 47 -2.52 -21.95 -16.58
C SER A 47 -2.43 -20.68 -17.42
N LEU A 48 -2.55 -19.52 -16.78
CA LEU A 48 -2.59 -18.23 -17.44
C LEU A 48 -1.64 -17.25 -16.75
N ALA A 49 -0.83 -16.59 -17.55
CA ALA A 49 -0.08 -15.43 -17.15
C ALA A 49 -0.11 -14.39 -18.27
N TRP A 50 -0.15 -13.13 -17.86
CA TRP A 50 0.04 -11.97 -18.71
C TRP A 50 1.19 -11.15 -18.15
N HIS A 51 2.00 -10.60 -19.04
CA HIS A 51 3.18 -9.85 -18.68
C HIS A 51 3.25 -8.58 -19.54
N ARG A 52 3.69 -7.49 -18.90
CA ARG A 52 4.17 -6.29 -19.60
C ARG A 52 5.43 -5.79 -18.92
N SER A 53 6.38 -5.37 -19.76
CA SER A 53 7.54 -4.58 -19.36
C SER A 53 7.54 -3.28 -20.14
N LEU A 54 7.62 -2.14 -19.44
CA LEU A 54 7.71 -0.80 -20.04
C LEU A 54 9.07 -0.19 -19.73
N ALA A 55 9.78 0.28 -20.76
CA ALA A 55 11.01 1.02 -20.59
C ALA A 55 10.73 2.46 -20.14
N LEU A 56 11.78 3.20 -19.76
CA LEU A 56 11.65 4.57 -19.29
C LEU A 56 10.90 5.49 -20.26
N ALA A 57 11.13 5.33 -21.57
CA ALA A 57 10.45 6.10 -22.62
C ALA A 57 8.94 5.81 -22.63
N ASP A 58 8.56 4.54 -22.59
CA ASP A 58 7.15 4.12 -22.60
C ASP A 58 6.41 4.53 -21.30
N ILE A 59 7.13 4.56 -20.17
CA ILE A 59 6.59 5.09 -18.91
C ILE A 59 6.31 6.59 -19.07
N HIS A 60 7.19 7.33 -19.75
CA HIS A 60 7.00 8.75 -20.02
C HIS A 60 5.77 9.00 -20.91
N ASP A 61 5.56 8.17 -21.93
CA ASP A 61 4.35 8.21 -22.77
C ASP A 61 3.08 7.90 -21.97
N LEU A 62 3.15 6.95 -21.03
CA LEU A 62 2.05 6.65 -20.12
C LEU A 62 1.74 7.83 -19.18
N VAL A 63 2.77 8.50 -18.64
CA VAL A 63 2.64 9.72 -17.83
C VAL A 63 1.95 10.82 -18.64
N LEU A 64 2.43 11.08 -19.85
CA LEU A 64 1.85 12.09 -20.75
C LEU A 64 0.41 11.77 -21.11
N SER A 65 0.09 10.51 -21.41
CA SER A 65 -1.28 10.08 -21.70
C SER A 65 -2.22 10.27 -20.50
N THR A 66 -1.77 9.90 -19.30
CA THR A 66 -2.56 10.02 -18.06
C THR A 66 -2.80 11.49 -17.71
N ASN A 67 -1.76 12.32 -17.82
CA ASN A 67 -1.87 13.76 -17.58
C ASN A 67 -2.77 14.43 -18.62
N ASN A 68 -2.59 14.13 -19.92
CA ASN A 68 -3.43 14.69 -20.98
C ASN A 68 -4.90 14.32 -20.81
N PHE A 69 -5.20 13.10 -20.35
CA PHE A 69 -6.57 12.68 -20.04
C PHE A 69 -7.16 13.50 -18.88
N PHE A 70 -6.40 13.68 -17.81
CA PHE A 70 -6.82 14.48 -16.65
C PHE A 70 -7.07 15.95 -17.03
N PHE A 71 -6.10 16.58 -17.68
CA PHE A 71 -6.19 17.97 -18.12
C PHE A 71 -7.37 18.20 -19.07
N ARG A 72 -7.76 17.22 -19.89
CA ARG A 72 -8.95 17.33 -20.76
C ARG A 72 -10.26 17.35 -19.99
N ILE A 73 -10.35 16.65 -18.85
CA ILE A 73 -11.56 16.65 -18.02
C ILE A 73 -11.70 17.99 -17.30
N ASP A 74 -10.62 18.50 -16.69
CA ASP A 74 -10.67 19.74 -15.92
C ASP A 74 -10.74 21.00 -16.80
N SER A 75 -10.13 20.99 -18.00
CA SER A 75 -10.19 22.11 -18.95
C SER A 75 -11.59 22.38 -19.49
N MET A 76 -12.51 21.42 -19.46
CA MET A 76 -13.94 21.66 -19.78
C MET A 76 -14.66 22.41 -18.66
N ALA A 77 -14.14 22.37 -17.43
CA ALA A 77 -14.74 22.99 -16.25
C ALA A 77 -14.08 24.32 -15.84
N ASN A 78 -12.81 24.58 -16.18
CA ASN A 78 -12.14 25.85 -15.88
C ASN A 78 -10.92 26.13 -16.79
N PRO A 79 -10.93 27.16 -17.66
CA PRO A 79 -9.85 27.41 -18.64
C PRO A 79 -8.64 28.19 -18.09
N LYS A 80 -8.45 28.24 -16.77
CA LYS A 80 -7.26 28.85 -16.14
C LYS A 80 -6.35 27.72 -15.66
N GLN A 81 -5.42 27.34 -16.53
CA GLN A 81 -4.36 26.39 -16.26
C GLN A 81 -3.45 26.90 -15.14
N ASP A 82 -3.54 26.29 -13.98
CA ASP A 82 -2.36 26.09 -13.15
C ASP A 82 -1.80 24.71 -13.52
N ASP A 83 -0.48 24.63 -13.67
CA ASP A 83 0.31 23.52 -14.23
C ASP A 83 0.33 22.27 -13.31
N VAL A 84 -0.85 21.81 -12.89
CA VAL A 84 -1.04 20.75 -11.87
C VAL A 84 -1.61 19.51 -12.53
N GLY A 85 -0.79 18.85 -13.35
CA GLY A 85 -1.01 17.45 -13.68
C GLY A 85 -0.81 16.61 -12.41
N ILE A 86 -1.26 15.34 -12.43
CA ILE A 86 -1.18 14.42 -11.28
C ILE A 86 0.26 14.15 -10.82
N ALA A 87 1.23 14.55 -11.63
CA ALA A 87 2.63 14.34 -11.40
C ALA A 87 3.44 15.42 -12.12
N GLY A 88 3.96 16.39 -11.37
CA GLY A 88 4.96 17.35 -11.87
C GLY A 88 6.29 16.66 -12.21
N SER A 89 6.52 15.45 -11.68
CA SER A 89 7.70 14.61 -11.93
C SER A 89 7.38 13.12 -12.10
N LEU A 90 8.30 12.35 -12.68
CA LEU A 90 8.19 10.90 -12.81
C LEU A 90 8.04 10.19 -11.45
N SER A 91 8.69 10.70 -10.40
CA SER A 91 8.58 10.15 -9.04
C SER A 91 7.15 10.27 -8.51
N ASP A 92 6.53 11.44 -8.67
CA ASP A 92 5.13 11.65 -8.25
C ASP A 92 4.18 10.72 -9.00
N PHE A 93 4.46 10.47 -10.28
CA PHE A 93 3.68 9.51 -11.06
C PHE A 93 3.86 8.08 -10.53
N LEU A 94 5.07 7.67 -10.16
CA LEU A 94 5.29 6.33 -9.58
C LEU A 94 4.60 6.19 -8.22
N ASP A 95 4.57 7.24 -7.40
CA ASP A 95 3.81 7.26 -6.14
C ASP A 95 2.30 7.19 -6.39
N TYR A 96 1.82 7.88 -7.42
CA TYR A 96 0.43 7.79 -7.87
C TYR A 96 0.08 6.40 -8.41
N LEU A 97 0.96 5.80 -9.20
CA LEU A 97 0.83 4.45 -9.74
C LEU A 97 0.81 3.41 -8.61
N TYR A 98 1.76 3.50 -7.68
CA TYR A 98 1.82 2.66 -6.49
C TYR A 98 0.51 2.75 -5.69
N SER A 99 0.03 3.97 -5.44
CA SER A 99 -1.23 4.21 -4.74
C SER A 99 -2.43 3.65 -5.49
N SER A 100 -2.46 3.77 -6.82
CA SER A 100 -3.53 3.24 -7.66
C SER A 100 -3.57 1.72 -7.65
N LEU A 101 -2.40 1.08 -7.76
CA LEU A 101 -2.26 -0.37 -7.74
C LEU A 101 -2.52 -0.97 -6.35
N SER A 102 -2.26 -0.21 -5.28
CA SER A 102 -2.57 -0.64 -3.90
C SER A 102 -4.06 -0.52 -3.56
N GLY A 103 -4.87 0.07 -4.46
CA GLY A 103 -6.31 0.27 -4.29
C GLY A 103 -7.14 -0.77 -5.03
N HIS A 104 -8.12 -0.30 -5.81
CA HIS A 104 -8.99 -1.17 -6.60
C HIS A 104 -8.41 -1.41 -8.00
N VAL A 105 -8.03 -2.67 -8.25
CA VAL A 105 -7.50 -3.11 -9.53
C VAL A 105 -8.49 -4.04 -10.20
N LYS A 106 -8.80 -3.75 -11.46
CA LYS A 106 -9.67 -4.55 -12.32
C LYS A 106 -8.90 -5.09 -13.52
N ILE A 107 -9.33 -6.23 -14.06
CA ILE A 107 -8.82 -6.78 -15.31
C ILE A 107 -9.94 -6.94 -16.31
N LEU A 108 -9.65 -6.54 -17.54
CA LEU A 108 -10.53 -6.72 -18.68
C LEU A 108 -9.84 -7.62 -19.70
N TYR A 109 -10.47 -8.74 -20.03
CA TYR A 109 -10.00 -9.65 -21.05
C TYR A 109 -10.49 -9.18 -22.42
N SER A 110 -9.62 -9.23 -23.42
CA SER A 110 -10.00 -8.86 -24.77
C SER A 110 -10.82 -9.99 -25.41
N SER A 111 -12.11 -9.75 -25.69
CA SER A 111 -13.02 -10.73 -26.29
C SER A 111 -12.75 -11.01 -27.77
N SER A 112 -11.84 -10.26 -28.41
CA SER A 112 -11.62 -10.27 -29.86
C SER A 112 -10.60 -11.31 -30.36
N GLY A 113 -10.32 -12.37 -29.57
CA GLY A 113 -9.30 -13.36 -29.90
C GLY A 113 -7.86 -12.83 -29.82
N SER A 114 -7.67 -11.60 -29.36
CA SER A 114 -6.36 -11.09 -28.96
C SER A 114 -6.04 -11.61 -27.57
N ASP A 115 -4.93 -12.33 -27.45
CA ASP A 115 -4.37 -12.87 -26.21
C ASP A 115 -3.83 -11.73 -25.30
N SER A 116 -4.63 -10.69 -25.09
CA SER A 116 -4.28 -9.48 -24.35
C SER A 116 -5.29 -9.23 -23.23
N ALA A 117 -4.80 -8.70 -22.12
CA ALA A 117 -5.59 -8.28 -20.98
C ALA A 117 -5.30 -6.82 -20.64
N LYS A 118 -6.25 -6.11 -20.05
CA LYS A 118 -6.05 -4.73 -19.59
C LYS A 118 -6.17 -4.67 -18.09
N LEU A 119 -5.06 -4.37 -17.42
CA LEU A 119 -5.05 -4.08 -15.99
C LEU A 119 -5.41 -2.61 -15.80
N MET A 120 -6.39 -2.35 -14.95
CA MET A 120 -6.92 -1.03 -14.74
C MET A 120 -6.96 -0.70 -13.26
N ALA A 121 -6.24 0.35 -12.86
CA ALA A 121 -6.06 0.73 -11.47
C ALA A 121 -6.54 2.17 -11.25
N THR A 122 -7.24 2.39 -10.14
CA THR A 122 -7.75 3.72 -9.78
C THR A 122 -7.44 4.00 -8.32
N LYS A 123 -6.71 5.09 -8.04
CA LYS A 123 -6.40 5.51 -6.66
C LYS A 123 -7.65 5.90 -5.86
N ALA A 124 -8.54 6.71 -6.45
CA ALA A 124 -9.78 7.15 -5.82
C ALA A 124 -10.81 7.54 -6.87
N LYS A 125 -12.10 7.59 -6.49
CA LYS A 125 -13.17 8.08 -7.37
C LYS A 125 -12.88 9.52 -7.82
N GLY A 126 -13.07 9.80 -9.11
CA GLY A 126 -12.81 11.12 -9.69
C GLY A 126 -11.35 11.37 -10.10
N LEU A 127 -10.42 10.49 -9.73
CA LEU A 127 -9.04 10.54 -10.22
C LEU A 127 -8.86 9.68 -11.49
N PRO A 128 -7.94 10.04 -12.39
CA PRO A 128 -7.57 9.29 -13.58
C PRO A 128 -7.24 7.84 -13.31
N ARG A 129 -7.89 6.99 -14.08
CA ARG A 129 -7.64 5.56 -14.11
C ARG A 129 -6.39 5.28 -14.94
N ILE A 130 -5.47 4.51 -14.40
CA ILE A 130 -4.31 4.00 -15.12
C ILE A 130 -4.73 2.71 -15.82
N THR A 131 -4.46 2.60 -17.11
CA THR A 131 -4.73 1.40 -17.90
C THR A 131 -3.45 0.86 -18.50
N LEU A 132 -3.16 -0.40 -18.24
CA LEU A 132 -1.98 -1.12 -18.71
C LEU A 132 -2.43 -2.33 -19.52
N THR A 133 -2.17 -2.33 -20.83
CA THR A 133 -2.34 -3.55 -21.64
C THR A 133 -1.24 -4.55 -21.31
N LEU A 134 -1.59 -5.82 -21.13
CA LEU A 134 -0.71 -6.93 -20.82
C LEU A 134 -0.82 -7.94 -21.96
N ASP A 135 0.29 -8.54 -22.32
CA ASP A 135 0.37 -9.55 -23.37
C ASP A 135 0.40 -10.93 -22.72
N ARG A 136 -0.30 -11.91 -23.30
CA ARG A 136 -0.27 -13.28 -22.78
C ARG A 136 1.12 -13.86 -22.90
N VAL A 137 1.56 -14.49 -21.83
CA VAL A 137 2.84 -15.20 -21.78
C VAL A 137 2.74 -16.45 -22.65
N ALA A 138 3.75 -16.66 -23.50
CA ALA A 138 3.84 -17.86 -24.32
C ALA A 138 3.86 -19.12 -23.44
N PRO A 139 3.24 -20.24 -23.86
CA PRO A 139 3.21 -21.47 -23.07
C PRO A 139 4.59 -21.99 -22.66
N SER A 140 5.63 -21.71 -23.45
CA SER A 140 7.01 -22.10 -23.17
C SER A 140 7.67 -21.35 -22.02
N ALA A 141 7.21 -20.12 -21.71
CA ALA A 141 7.76 -19.27 -20.64
C ALA A 141 6.83 -19.18 -19.43
N LEU A 142 5.64 -19.77 -19.52
CA LEU A 142 4.58 -19.66 -18.51
C LEU A 142 5.03 -20.20 -17.14
N SER A 143 5.66 -21.38 -17.11
CA SER A 143 6.16 -21.98 -15.87
C SER A 143 7.18 -21.08 -15.17
N ASP A 144 8.06 -20.47 -15.94
CA ASP A 144 9.16 -19.65 -15.42
C ASP A 144 8.62 -18.34 -14.84
N VAL A 145 7.66 -17.72 -15.54
CA VAL A 145 6.99 -16.51 -15.05
C VAL A 145 6.19 -16.79 -13.78
N ILE A 146 5.47 -17.92 -13.71
CA ILE A 146 4.75 -18.32 -12.49
C ILE A 146 5.73 -18.59 -11.34
N ALA A 147 6.83 -19.30 -11.61
CA ALA A 147 7.85 -19.58 -10.60
C ALA A 147 8.51 -18.29 -10.07
N GLU A 148 8.88 -17.37 -10.96
CA GLU A 148 9.42 -16.04 -10.60
C GLU A 148 8.42 -15.25 -9.75
N PHE A 149 7.14 -15.27 -10.15
CA PHE A 149 6.06 -14.65 -9.40
C PHE A 149 5.92 -15.26 -8.00
N SER A 150 5.83 -16.59 -7.89
CA SER A 150 5.68 -17.31 -6.62
C SER A 150 6.85 -17.07 -5.67
N LEU A 151 8.08 -17.11 -6.17
CA LEU A 151 9.29 -16.83 -5.38
C LEU A 151 9.24 -15.41 -4.80
N SER A 152 8.83 -14.46 -5.63
CA SER A 152 8.78 -13.05 -5.22
C SER A 152 7.64 -12.76 -4.24
N LEU A 153 6.49 -13.40 -4.44
CA LEU A 153 5.38 -13.37 -3.48
C LEU A 153 5.79 -13.95 -2.13
N TYR A 154 6.48 -15.11 -2.13
CA TYR A 154 6.97 -15.72 -0.90
C TYR A 154 8.01 -14.85 -0.19
N ALA A 155 8.94 -14.25 -0.93
CA ALA A 155 9.92 -13.32 -0.37
C ALA A 155 9.24 -12.10 0.28
N ALA A 156 8.22 -11.53 -0.37
CA ALA A 156 7.44 -10.43 0.18
C ALA A 156 6.64 -10.84 1.43
N TYR A 157 6.03 -12.03 1.41
CA TYR A 157 5.34 -12.61 2.56
C TYR A 157 6.28 -12.79 3.75
N LYS A 158 7.46 -13.39 3.52
CA LYS A 158 8.44 -13.66 4.57
C LYS A 158 8.86 -12.37 5.28
N THR A 159 9.21 -11.33 4.52
CA THR A 159 9.60 -10.02 5.07
C THR A 159 8.46 -9.41 5.91
N LYS A 160 7.22 -9.43 5.41
CA LYS A 160 6.06 -8.92 6.15
C LYS A 160 5.77 -9.74 7.41
N HIS A 161 5.92 -11.05 7.34
CA HIS A 161 5.73 -11.93 8.50
C HIS A 161 6.75 -11.65 9.59
N GLU A 162 8.03 -11.54 9.24
CA GLU A 162 9.11 -11.21 10.18
C GLU A 162 8.87 -9.84 10.85
N GLN A 163 8.49 -8.83 10.07
CA GLN A 163 8.13 -7.49 10.60
C GLN A 163 6.97 -7.57 11.60
N ALA A 164 5.88 -8.25 11.24
CA ALA A 164 4.72 -8.41 12.12
C ALA A 164 5.07 -9.14 13.42
N THR A 165 5.93 -10.17 13.36
CA THR A 165 6.39 -10.87 14.57
C THR A 165 7.24 -9.98 15.47
N ALA A 166 8.11 -9.14 14.88
CA ALA A 166 8.93 -8.21 15.64
C ALA A 166 8.08 -7.12 16.33
N GLU A 167 7.09 -6.57 15.63
CA GLU A 167 6.14 -5.60 16.19
C GLU A 167 5.32 -6.23 17.32
N GLN A 168 4.85 -7.47 17.15
CA GLN A 168 4.09 -8.16 18.19
C GLN A 168 4.91 -8.37 19.47
N GLU A 169 6.20 -8.70 19.33
CA GLU A 169 7.11 -8.84 20.47
C GLU A 169 7.38 -7.48 21.15
N GLN A 170 7.55 -6.40 20.38
CA GLN A 170 7.68 -5.04 20.92
C GLN A 170 6.43 -4.62 21.70
N VAL A 171 5.24 -4.87 21.16
CA VAL A 171 3.96 -4.57 21.82
C VAL A 171 3.83 -5.37 23.12
N LYS A 172 4.25 -6.64 23.12
CA LYS A 172 4.24 -7.48 24.32
C LYS A 172 5.15 -6.92 25.41
N GLN A 173 6.39 -6.56 25.07
CA GLN A 173 7.34 -5.96 26.01
C GLN A 173 6.86 -4.61 26.57
N LEU A 174 6.27 -3.76 25.72
CA LEU A 174 5.66 -2.50 26.14
C LEU A 174 4.49 -2.73 27.10
N LYS A 175 3.64 -3.71 26.80
CA LYS A 175 2.49 -4.07 27.65
C LYS A 175 2.93 -4.63 29.01
N GLU A 176 3.98 -5.45 29.05
CA GLU A 176 4.58 -5.96 30.28
C GLU A 176 5.20 -4.83 31.11
N SER A 177 5.88 -3.88 30.47
CA SER A 177 6.46 -2.69 31.12
C SER A 177 5.37 -1.79 31.73
N LEU A 178 4.29 -1.51 30.98
CA LEU A 178 3.13 -0.76 31.46
C LEU A 178 2.41 -1.44 32.63
N SER A 179 2.36 -2.78 32.63
CA SER A 179 1.75 -3.55 33.71
C SER A 179 2.59 -3.50 34.99
N THR A 180 3.91 -3.43 34.84
CA THR A 180 4.87 -3.33 35.96
C THR A 180 4.84 -1.93 36.60
N GLU A 181 4.61 -0.87 35.82
CA GLU A 181 4.50 0.51 36.31
C GLU A 181 3.25 0.74 37.19
N ARG A 182 2.15 0.02 36.93
CA ARG A 182 0.91 0.11 37.72
C ARG A 182 0.97 -0.53 39.12
N VAL A 183 2.07 -1.20 39.48
CA VAL A 183 2.26 -1.84 40.81
C VAL A 183 3.09 -0.95 41.76
N GLY A 184 3.53 0.23 41.30
CA GLY A 184 4.44 1.12 42.03
C GLY A 184 3.79 2.25 42.84
N TYR A 185 2.72 2.02 43.60
CA TYR A 185 2.34 2.91 44.71
C TYR A 185 1.84 2.11 45.91
N PRO A 186 2.67 1.86 46.94
CA PRO A 186 2.15 1.48 48.24
C PRO A 186 1.65 2.74 48.95
N TYR A 187 0.33 2.80 49.19
CA TYR A 187 -0.24 3.69 50.20
C TYR A 187 0.53 3.51 51.52
N GLN A 188 1.18 4.57 52.00
CA GLN A 188 1.67 4.68 53.37
C GLN A 188 1.00 5.88 54.03
N LEU A 189 -0.32 5.82 54.19
CA LEU A 189 -1.02 6.58 55.23
C LEU A 189 -0.91 5.75 56.51
N LYS A 190 0.17 5.99 57.26
CA LYS A 190 0.30 5.51 58.63
C LYS A 190 -0.59 6.37 59.51
N ASP A 191 -1.74 5.82 59.88
CA ASP A 191 -2.44 6.22 61.08
C ASP A 191 -1.55 5.91 62.29
N SER A 192 -0.84 6.91 62.82
CA SER A 192 -0.40 6.89 64.21
C SER A 192 -0.30 8.30 64.78
N LEU A 193 -1.38 8.65 65.47
CA LEU A 193 -1.51 9.63 66.53
C LEU A 193 -0.23 9.71 67.41
N PHE A 194 0.58 10.76 67.27
CA PHE A 194 1.60 11.15 68.25
C PHE A 194 1.75 12.66 68.30
N ILE A 195 0.77 13.34 68.90
CA ILE A 195 0.94 14.71 69.42
C ILE A 195 0.96 14.64 70.94
N ARG A 196 2.18 14.56 71.50
CA ARG A 196 2.59 14.86 72.89
C ARG A 196 4.09 15.16 72.79
N HIS A 197 4.68 16.28 73.21
CA HIS A 197 4.35 17.33 74.19
C HIS A 197 5.23 18.56 73.88
N VAL A 198 4.69 19.77 74.05
CA VAL A 198 5.37 20.84 74.83
C VAL A 198 4.30 21.66 75.57
N LEU A 199 4.06 21.24 76.83
CA LEU A 199 3.93 21.96 78.11
C LEU A 199 3.47 23.46 78.21
N PRO A 200 3.06 23.91 79.41
CA PRO A 200 1.84 24.69 79.64
C PRO A 200 2.12 26.18 79.90
N VAL A 201 1.08 27.01 79.72
CA VAL A 201 0.98 28.30 80.43
C VAL A 201 -0.38 28.36 81.13
N ARG A 202 -0.34 28.25 82.46
CA ARG A 202 -1.41 28.68 83.37
C ARG A 202 -1.29 30.19 83.54
N VAL A 203 -2.41 30.92 83.48
CA VAL A 203 -2.88 31.90 84.50
C VAL A 203 -4.40 32.05 84.25
N SER A 204 -5.27 31.34 85.00
CA SER A 204 -6.02 31.80 86.19
C SER A 204 -7.02 32.95 85.94
N ASN A 205 -8.31 32.56 85.96
CA ASN A 205 -9.49 33.17 86.57
C ASN A 205 -9.63 34.70 86.63
N ILE A 206 -10.86 35.19 86.41
CA ILE A 206 -11.77 35.67 87.47
C ILE A 206 -13.11 36.12 86.84
N LEU A 207 -14.19 35.55 87.40
CA LEU A 207 -15.61 35.95 87.41
C LEU A 207 -16.39 36.07 86.09
#